data_AF-A0A1H3QSH6-F1
#
_entry.id   AF-A0A1H3QSH6-F1
#
_cell.length_a   1.000
_cell.length_b   1.000
_cell.length_c   1.000
_cell.angle_alpha   90.00
_cell.angle_beta   90.00
_cell.angle_gamma   90.00
#
_symmetry.space_group_name_H-M   'P 1'
#
loop_
_entity.id
_entity.type
_entity.pdbx_description
1 polymer ?
#
loop_
_entity_poly.entity_id
_entity_poly.type
_entity_poly.pdbx_seq_one_letter_code
_entity_poly.pdbx_strand_id
1 'polypeptide(L)'
;MKKRLWIGITILLFTTGCQPTEPTEPTEPVSTEQETVISEEAPGGFSPDLMEKWEQVLEQQENSAAAIGLFIREHGAEASAQEMEMMIEKLVLHQAGLKNRFHQKIYSQAYMEALNQTMGGKLTPEKIVDIEEEEVKRDYQELVDAYLTVVRYGDTPAVETDWEALKQYEEAVTQRFSRWIILKDKMQNHRYGRQDTNYEEIIQDMIETEKMIQSKEVSFLTWQLKQLYNRQIAALFVGPEGSYMETFIHQDNELYQLLVNNASAYPDSGFAKLVQSLEEAEATDSMTLYEIIENVHIFGVNGSAQIVKEPIEGGESLGDLRYLHFPQDQEKEKAVNHLINEIASSMDLPEEAIMANSFYFMNDHFLSFSISATYTTEEGAYQFKEEFVTIDLEGLERENLKNMLEGEGVTVALSDIVDTAPEDIDQFVIGGSGLHLKWQEEEQENDTYKRLWFSELEKHMSLDKLFQ
;
A
#
# COMPACT_ATOMS: atom_id res chain seq x y z
N MET A 1 -2.12 -21.98 -59.21
CA MET A 1 -1.06 -22.39 -60.16
C MET A 1 0.29 -22.04 -59.55
N LYS A 2 1.23 -23.01 -59.52
CA LYS A 2 2.72 -22.86 -59.57
C LYS A 2 3.38 -21.89 -58.56
N LYS A 3 4.44 -22.18 -57.82
CA LYS A 3 5.42 -23.28 -57.80
C LYS A 3 6.21 -23.21 -56.47
N ARG A 4 6.61 -24.37 -55.96
CA ARG A 4 7.68 -24.58 -54.96
C ARG A 4 9.04 -24.02 -55.44
N LEU A 5 9.93 -23.67 -54.49
CA LEU A 5 11.32 -24.18 -54.41
C LEU A 5 11.90 -23.82 -53.02
N TRP A 6 12.24 -24.71 -52.07
CA TRP A 6 13.22 -25.81 -51.97
C TRP A 6 14.68 -25.39 -51.65
N ILE A 7 15.23 -26.05 -50.59
CA ILE A 7 16.65 -26.39 -50.25
C ILE A 7 17.33 -25.44 -49.24
N GLY A 8 18.01 -25.91 -48.18
CA GLY A 8 18.41 -27.28 -47.75
C GLY A 8 18.86 -27.30 -46.26
N ILE A 9 18.61 -28.38 -45.51
CA ILE A 9 19.49 -29.57 -45.29
C ILE A 9 20.72 -29.19 -44.42
N THR A 10 20.95 -29.70 -43.20
CA THR A 10 21.26 -31.11 -42.87
C THR A 10 21.18 -31.40 -41.37
N ILE A 11 20.65 -32.59 -41.03
CA ILE A 11 20.74 -33.27 -39.73
C ILE A 11 22.10 -33.99 -39.62
N LEU A 12 22.77 -33.93 -38.47
CA LEU A 12 23.71 -34.97 -38.05
C LEU A 12 23.61 -35.17 -36.53
N LEU A 13 22.75 -36.12 -36.15
CA LEU A 13 22.85 -36.89 -34.92
C LEU A 13 23.97 -37.92 -35.10
N PHE A 14 24.93 -37.94 -34.19
CA PHE A 14 25.65 -39.17 -33.83
C PHE A 14 25.63 -39.31 -32.30
N THR A 15 24.98 -40.39 -31.90
CA THR A 15 24.93 -41.00 -30.56
C THR A 15 26.07 -42.01 -30.36
N THR A 16 26.21 -42.45 -29.10
CA THR A 16 26.94 -43.65 -28.58
C THR A 16 28.44 -43.45 -28.34
N GLY A 17 29.08 -43.89 -27.26
CA GLY A 17 28.84 -44.75 -26.07
C GLY A 17 30.23 -44.86 -25.37
N CYS A 18 30.47 -45.20 -24.10
CA CYS A 18 29.94 -46.23 -23.22
C CYS A 18 30.34 -45.94 -21.74
N GLN A 19 29.54 -46.53 -20.84
CA GLN A 19 29.65 -46.77 -19.38
C GLN A 19 30.99 -47.41 -18.88
N PRO A 20 31.09 -47.96 -17.64
CA PRO A 20 30.91 -47.43 -16.26
C PRO A 20 32.09 -47.81 -15.33
N THR A 21 32.19 -47.26 -14.10
CA THR A 21 32.71 -48.02 -12.93
C THR A 21 32.34 -47.34 -11.60
N GLU A 22 31.47 -47.97 -10.82
CA GLU A 22 31.45 -47.92 -9.34
C GLU A 22 32.39 -49.04 -8.81
N PRO A 23 32.67 -49.19 -7.49
CA PRO A 23 32.57 -48.27 -6.35
C PRO A 23 33.88 -48.25 -5.51
N THR A 24 34.07 -47.26 -4.63
CA THR A 24 34.87 -47.47 -3.41
C THR A 24 34.23 -46.76 -2.22
N GLU A 25 34.12 -47.55 -1.17
CA GLU A 25 33.47 -47.41 0.13
C GLU A 25 34.14 -46.35 1.07
N PRO A 26 33.63 -46.18 2.31
CA PRO A 26 33.27 -44.91 2.92
C PRO A 26 34.43 -44.22 3.64
N THR A 27 34.32 -42.91 3.87
CA THR A 27 35.10 -42.23 4.90
C THR A 27 34.17 -41.39 5.75
N GLU A 28 33.96 -41.87 6.98
CA GLU A 28 33.30 -41.17 8.07
C GLU A 28 34.14 -39.96 8.56
N PRO A 29 33.54 -39.06 9.37
CA PRO A 29 33.70 -37.62 9.24
C PRO A 29 34.84 -37.08 10.08
N VAL A 30 35.42 -35.95 9.64
CA VAL A 30 36.18 -35.06 10.51
C VAL A 30 35.77 -33.63 10.21
N SER A 31 34.98 -33.09 11.15
CA SER A 31 35.17 -31.77 11.78
C SER A 31 35.75 -30.66 10.90
N THR A 32 34.99 -29.59 10.68
CA THR A 32 34.96 -28.44 11.61
C THR A 32 33.88 -27.50 11.10
N GLU A 33 32.87 -27.26 11.92
CA GLU A 33 31.99 -26.11 11.82
C GLU A 33 32.86 -24.85 11.78
N GLN A 34 32.94 -24.20 10.62
CA GLN A 34 33.02 -22.76 10.59
C GLN A 34 31.63 -22.28 10.25
N GLU A 35 30.77 -22.25 11.28
CA GLU A 35 29.76 -21.21 11.36
C GLU A 35 30.49 -19.89 11.10
N THR A 36 30.30 -19.35 9.91
CA THR A 36 30.57 -17.94 9.69
C THR A 36 29.44 -17.26 10.45
N VAL A 37 29.66 -17.03 11.75
CA VAL A 37 28.89 -16.08 12.52
C VAL A 37 29.07 -14.77 11.78
N ILE A 38 28.07 -14.42 10.98
CA ILE A 38 27.87 -13.06 10.53
C ILE A 38 27.75 -12.30 11.84
N SER A 39 28.81 -11.58 12.19
CA SER A 39 28.78 -10.62 13.28
C SER A 39 27.70 -9.62 12.87
N GLU A 40 26.54 -9.69 13.51
CA GLU A 40 25.70 -8.50 13.68
C GLU A 40 26.63 -7.45 14.30
N GLU A 41 27.04 -6.47 13.48
CA GLU A 41 27.62 -5.26 14.03
C GLU A 41 26.60 -4.70 15.01
N ALA A 42 27.04 -4.50 16.25
CA ALA A 42 26.23 -3.85 17.27
C ALA A 42 25.67 -2.55 16.68
N PRO A 43 24.37 -2.23 16.89
CA PRO A 43 23.77 -1.05 16.31
C PRO A 43 24.58 0.17 16.75
N GLY A 44 25.13 0.88 15.78
CA GLY A 44 25.75 2.18 16.02
C GLY A 44 24.70 3.06 16.70
N GLY A 45 24.97 3.47 17.94
CA GLY A 45 24.05 4.34 18.68
C GLY A 45 23.86 5.67 17.94
N PHE A 46 22.69 6.27 18.12
CA PHE A 46 22.34 7.57 17.55
C PHE A 46 23.42 8.62 17.84
N SER A 47 23.82 9.36 16.81
CA SER A 47 24.70 10.50 16.85
C SER A 47 23.98 11.69 17.48
N PRO A 48 24.34 12.13 18.71
CA PRO A 48 23.62 13.20 19.39
C PRO A 48 23.63 14.52 18.60
N ASP A 49 24.75 14.83 17.95
CA ASP A 49 24.93 16.05 17.15
C ASP A 49 24.08 16.04 15.88
N LEU A 50 23.86 14.87 15.26
CA LEU A 50 22.99 14.74 14.09
C LEU A 50 21.53 14.86 14.51
N MET A 51 21.16 14.20 15.60
CA MET A 51 19.80 14.20 16.14
C MET A 51 19.37 15.59 16.61
N GLU A 52 20.26 16.39 17.20
CA GLU A 52 19.95 17.79 17.53
C GLU A 52 19.62 18.61 16.28
N LYS A 53 20.37 18.44 15.18
CA LYS A 53 20.06 19.13 13.91
C LYS A 53 18.78 18.61 13.27
N TRP A 54 18.53 17.31 13.38
CA TRP A 54 17.32 16.68 12.89
C TRP A 54 16.08 17.21 13.62
N GLU A 55 16.13 17.31 14.93
CA GLU A 55 15.07 17.91 15.75
C GLU A 55 14.81 19.36 15.32
N GLN A 56 15.85 20.15 15.02
CA GLN A 56 15.67 21.51 14.49
C GLN A 56 14.93 21.56 13.14
N VAL A 57 15.06 20.53 12.29
CA VAL A 57 14.28 20.41 11.04
C VAL A 57 12.82 20.05 11.34
N LEU A 58 12.58 19.29 12.42
CA LEU A 58 11.26 18.87 12.89
C LEU A 58 10.57 19.83 13.88
N GLU A 59 11.23 20.89 14.34
CA GLU A 59 10.61 21.91 15.21
C GLU A 59 10.18 23.17 14.44
N GLN A 60 10.62 23.32 13.19
CA GLN A 60 10.25 24.49 12.39
C GLN A 60 8.76 24.47 12.07
N GLN A 61 8.13 25.66 12.06
CA GLN A 61 6.70 25.77 11.73
C GLN A 61 6.34 25.16 10.37
N GLU A 62 7.33 24.98 9.49
CA GLU A 62 7.22 24.32 8.19
C GLU A 62 8.11 23.06 8.10
N ASN A 63 7.89 22.05 8.96
CA ASN A 63 8.42 20.68 8.79
C ASN A 63 7.92 20.04 7.48
N SER A 64 8.42 20.53 6.35
CA SER A 64 8.01 20.11 5.03
C SER A 64 8.79 18.87 4.61
N ALA A 65 8.17 18.03 3.76
CA ALA A 65 8.87 16.92 3.14
C ALA A 65 10.14 17.38 2.39
N ALA A 66 10.13 18.60 1.83
CA ALA A 66 11.29 19.18 1.15
C ALA A 66 12.45 19.48 2.11
N ALA A 67 12.17 20.04 3.29
CA ALA A 67 13.20 20.29 4.30
C ALA A 67 13.83 18.98 4.80
N ILE A 68 13.00 17.96 5.04
CA ILE A 68 13.46 16.62 5.42
C ILE A 68 14.32 16.00 4.31
N GLY A 69 13.88 16.05 3.05
CA GLY A 69 14.62 15.48 1.93
C GLY A 69 15.95 16.18 1.68
N LEU A 70 16.01 17.51 1.82
CA LEU A 70 17.27 18.26 1.79
C LEU A 70 18.21 17.84 2.92
N PHE A 71 17.70 17.68 4.14
CA PHE A 71 18.51 17.22 5.27
C PHE A 71 19.13 15.83 5.00
N ILE A 72 18.34 14.88 4.50
CA ILE A 72 18.83 13.54 4.13
C ILE A 72 19.90 13.63 3.03
N ARG A 73 19.73 14.54 2.07
CA ARG A 73 20.72 14.77 1.00
C ARG A 73 22.05 15.30 1.55
N GLU A 74 22.01 16.19 2.52
CA GLU A 74 23.19 16.85 3.09
C GLU A 74 23.89 16.01 4.16
N HIS A 75 23.13 15.29 4.98
CA HIS A 75 23.63 14.63 6.20
C HIS A 75 23.42 13.11 6.23
N GLY A 76 22.73 12.53 5.25
CA GLY A 76 22.44 11.10 5.23
C GLY A 76 23.69 10.21 5.27
N ALA A 77 24.82 10.68 4.72
CA ALA A 77 26.09 9.94 4.77
C ALA A 77 26.73 9.89 6.19
N GLU A 78 26.28 10.73 7.12
CA GLU A 78 26.74 10.78 8.51
C GLU A 78 25.88 9.90 9.44
N ALA A 79 24.73 9.43 8.96
CA ALA A 79 23.75 8.68 9.73
C ALA A 79 24.14 7.20 9.88
N SER A 80 23.84 6.63 11.05
CA SER A 80 23.72 5.19 11.19
C SER A 80 22.53 4.65 10.38
N ALA A 81 22.49 3.33 10.19
CA ALA A 81 21.38 2.69 9.47
C ALA A 81 20.01 3.00 10.10
N GLN A 82 19.92 2.96 11.42
CA GLN A 82 18.67 3.24 12.15
C GLN A 82 18.24 4.70 12.02
N GLU A 83 19.18 5.64 12.05
CA GLU A 83 18.90 7.06 11.83
C GLU A 83 18.42 7.32 10.41
N MET A 84 19.08 6.71 9.41
CA MET A 84 18.69 6.85 8.01
C MET A 84 17.28 6.30 7.77
N GLU A 85 16.97 5.12 8.30
CA GLU A 85 15.64 4.53 8.20
C GLU A 85 14.59 5.45 8.80
N MET A 86 14.77 5.90 10.05
CA MET A 86 13.86 6.85 10.71
C MET A 86 13.66 8.13 9.89
N MET A 87 14.73 8.69 9.32
CA MET A 87 14.62 9.89 8.46
C MET A 87 13.82 9.61 7.18
N ILE A 88 14.02 8.46 6.53
CA ILE A 88 13.26 8.07 5.32
C ILE A 88 11.79 7.78 5.66
N GLU A 89 11.51 7.14 6.79
CA GLU A 89 10.14 6.91 7.26
C GLU A 89 9.41 8.25 7.44
N LYS A 90 10.05 9.20 8.13
CA LYS A 90 9.52 10.56 8.32
C LYS A 90 9.35 11.29 6.99
N LEU A 91 10.31 11.19 6.07
CA LEU A 91 10.17 11.74 4.72
C LEU A 91 8.90 11.21 4.03
N VAL A 92 8.71 9.89 4.00
CA VAL A 92 7.57 9.25 3.33
C VAL A 92 6.24 9.65 3.98
N LEU A 93 6.20 9.80 5.31
CA LEU A 93 5.02 10.29 6.03
C LEU A 93 4.66 11.74 5.65
N HIS A 94 5.65 12.64 5.66
CA HIS A 94 5.45 14.06 5.34
C HIS A 94 5.15 14.32 3.86
N GLN A 95 5.51 13.41 2.96
CA GLN A 95 5.26 13.55 1.53
C GLN A 95 3.77 13.60 1.18
N ALA A 96 2.88 13.00 1.98
CA ALA A 96 1.46 12.87 1.62
C ALA A 96 0.74 14.22 1.48
N GLY A 97 0.96 15.15 2.40
CA GLY A 97 0.40 16.50 2.33
C GLY A 97 0.87 17.26 1.10
N LEU A 98 2.17 17.14 0.78
CA LEU A 98 2.77 17.75 -0.41
C LEU A 98 2.18 17.16 -1.71
N LYS A 99 2.11 15.82 -1.82
CA LYS A 99 1.49 15.13 -2.95
C LYS A 99 0.07 15.61 -3.20
N ASN A 100 -0.75 15.71 -2.15
CA ASN A 100 -2.15 16.12 -2.28
C ASN A 100 -2.29 17.58 -2.73
N ARG A 101 -1.54 18.50 -2.10
CA ARG A 101 -1.52 19.92 -2.50
C ARG A 101 -1.09 20.06 -3.96
N PHE A 102 -0.05 19.34 -4.37
CA PHE A 102 0.43 19.41 -5.76
C PHE A 102 -0.54 18.76 -6.74
N HIS A 103 -1.20 17.64 -6.37
CA HIS A 103 -2.18 16.96 -7.23
C HIS A 103 -3.38 17.87 -7.59
N GLN A 104 -3.75 18.80 -6.71
CA GLN A 104 -4.78 19.80 -7.02
C GLN A 104 -4.31 20.82 -8.07
N LYS A 105 -3.00 21.13 -8.11
CA LYS A 105 -2.41 22.13 -9.00
C LYS A 105 -1.94 21.56 -10.34
N ILE A 106 -1.48 20.30 -10.37
CA ILE A 106 -0.79 19.69 -11.53
C ILE A 106 -1.65 19.70 -12.80
N TYR A 107 -2.98 19.70 -12.67
CA TYR A 107 -3.92 19.73 -13.79
C TYR A 107 -4.20 21.13 -14.35
N SER A 108 -3.70 22.19 -13.70
CA SER A 108 -3.81 23.53 -14.23
C SER A 108 -2.91 23.71 -15.46
N GLN A 109 -3.26 24.67 -16.31
CA GLN A 109 -2.58 24.89 -17.59
C GLN A 109 -1.08 25.14 -17.41
N ALA A 110 -0.69 26.03 -16.49
CA ALA A 110 0.72 26.39 -16.29
C ALA A 110 1.59 25.20 -15.86
N TYR A 111 1.08 24.34 -14.96
CA TYR A 111 1.79 23.14 -14.51
C TYR A 111 1.88 22.09 -15.63
N MET A 112 0.80 21.87 -16.38
CA MET A 112 0.82 20.94 -17.52
C MET A 112 1.73 21.43 -18.66
N GLU A 113 1.81 22.73 -18.92
CA GLU A 113 2.73 23.30 -19.91
C GLU A 113 4.18 23.11 -19.47
N ALA A 114 4.51 23.44 -18.22
CA ALA A 114 5.83 23.19 -17.66
C ALA A 114 6.22 21.70 -17.72
N LEU A 115 5.31 20.79 -17.34
CA LEU A 115 5.57 19.35 -17.40
C LEU A 115 5.76 18.86 -18.83
N ASN A 116 4.83 19.16 -19.73
CA ASN A 116 4.82 18.56 -21.07
C ASN A 116 5.77 19.24 -22.05
N GLN A 117 5.83 20.57 -22.04
CA GLN A 117 6.58 21.33 -23.04
C GLN A 117 8.02 21.58 -22.59
N THR A 118 8.23 22.01 -21.34
CA THR A 118 9.58 22.27 -20.82
C THR A 118 10.27 20.95 -20.48
N MET A 119 9.64 20.11 -19.66
CA MET A 119 10.30 18.91 -19.12
C MET A 119 10.15 17.66 -20.00
N GLY A 120 9.17 17.63 -20.92
CA GLY A 120 8.98 16.52 -21.85
C GLY A 120 8.08 15.40 -21.30
N GLY A 121 7.15 15.73 -20.41
CA GLY A 121 6.13 14.83 -19.86
C GLY A 121 6.59 14.06 -18.61
N LYS A 122 7.76 14.35 -18.05
CA LYS A 122 8.28 13.76 -16.81
C LYS A 122 8.99 14.83 -16.00
N LEU A 123 8.98 14.72 -14.66
CA LEU A 123 9.76 15.62 -13.83
C LEU A 123 11.25 15.46 -14.14
N THR A 124 11.90 16.53 -14.58
CA THR A 124 13.31 16.53 -14.99
C THR A 124 14.01 17.69 -14.25
N PRO A 125 14.68 17.42 -13.11
CA PRO A 125 15.20 18.46 -12.21
C PRO A 125 16.02 19.54 -12.91
N GLU A 126 16.88 19.14 -13.85
CA GLU A 126 17.78 20.06 -14.56
C GLU A 126 17.05 21.10 -15.42
N LYS A 127 15.79 20.84 -15.78
CA LYS A 127 14.97 21.71 -16.64
C LYS A 127 14.00 22.61 -15.86
N ILE A 128 13.93 22.46 -14.54
CA ILE A 128 13.06 23.29 -13.69
C ILE A 128 13.43 24.77 -13.81
N VAL A 129 14.73 25.07 -13.99
CA VAL A 129 15.24 26.43 -14.18
C VAL A 129 14.65 27.14 -15.39
N ASP A 130 14.23 26.39 -16.42
CA ASP A 130 13.69 26.89 -17.67
C ASP A 130 12.17 27.18 -17.61
N ILE A 131 11.52 26.90 -16.47
CA ILE A 131 10.10 27.23 -16.26
C ILE A 131 9.95 28.75 -16.07
N GLU A 132 9.05 29.37 -16.83
CA GLU A 132 8.84 30.83 -16.80
C GLU A 132 8.11 31.30 -15.53
N GLU A 133 7.09 30.56 -15.08
CA GLU A 133 6.32 30.91 -13.89
C GLU A 133 7.04 30.51 -12.60
N GLU A 134 7.38 31.51 -11.77
CA GLU A 134 8.15 31.31 -10.54
C GLU A 134 7.42 30.46 -9.47
N GLU A 135 6.09 30.55 -9.37
CA GLU A 135 5.33 29.67 -8.46
C GLU A 135 5.44 28.22 -8.92
N VAL A 136 5.22 27.95 -10.20
CA VAL A 136 5.31 26.60 -10.80
C VAL A 136 6.73 26.04 -10.64
N LYS A 137 7.75 26.87 -10.90
CA LYS A 137 9.16 26.53 -10.70
C LYS A 137 9.44 26.11 -9.26
N ARG A 138 9.05 26.94 -8.28
CA ARG A 138 9.26 26.67 -6.86
C ARG A 138 8.57 25.38 -6.44
N ASP A 139 7.32 25.19 -6.86
CA ASP A 139 6.55 24.02 -6.47
C ASP A 139 7.13 22.72 -7.07
N TYR A 140 7.63 22.73 -8.31
CA TYR A 140 8.35 21.57 -8.87
C TYR A 140 9.69 21.32 -8.17
N GLN A 141 10.42 22.38 -7.81
CA GLN A 141 11.66 22.26 -7.03
C GLN A 141 11.39 21.63 -5.66
N GLU A 142 10.29 22.00 -5.02
CA GLU A 142 9.85 21.42 -3.75
C GLU A 142 9.56 19.91 -3.87
N LEU A 143 9.02 19.45 -5.01
CA LEU A 143 8.89 18.01 -5.26
C LEU A 143 10.25 17.31 -5.31
N VAL A 144 11.21 17.86 -6.06
CA VAL A 144 12.55 17.29 -6.19
C VAL A 144 13.27 17.25 -4.83
N ASP A 145 13.16 18.32 -4.06
CA ASP A 145 13.75 18.40 -2.72
C ASP A 145 13.11 17.42 -1.74
N ALA A 146 11.83 17.10 -1.94
CA ALA A 146 11.10 16.11 -1.16
C ALA A 146 11.26 14.66 -1.65
N TYR A 147 12.16 14.35 -2.60
CA TYR A 147 12.22 13.02 -3.26
C TYR A 147 10.87 12.57 -3.81
N LEU A 148 10.16 13.48 -4.49
CA LEU A 148 8.95 13.19 -5.22
C LEU A 148 9.21 13.33 -6.73
N THR A 149 8.48 12.54 -7.50
CA THR A 149 8.50 12.58 -8.96
C THR A 149 7.09 12.60 -9.53
N VAL A 150 6.99 12.87 -10.84
CA VAL A 150 5.72 12.81 -11.57
C VAL A 150 5.74 11.58 -12.49
N VAL A 151 4.87 10.62 -12.20
CA VAL A 151 4.63 9.42 -13.01
C VAL A 151 3.38 9.63 -13.86
N ARG A 152 3.30 8.99 -15.03
CA ARG A 152 2.11 9.05 -15.89
C ARG A 152 1.41 7.69 -15.97
N TYR A 153 0.17 7.67 -15.53
CA TYR A 153 -0.76 6.55 -15.74
C TYR A 153 -1.63 6.87 -16.96
N GLY A 154 -1.14 6.46 -18.13
CA GLY A 154 -1.71 6.93 -19.41
C GLY A 154 -1.42 8.43 -19.61
N ASP A 155 -2.47 9.22 -19.76
CA ASP A 155 -2.37 10.68 -19.89
C ASP A 155 -2.42 11.42 -18.54
N THR A 156 -2.78 10.73 -17.46
CA THR A 156 -2.99 11.31 -16.13
C THR A 156 -1.66 11.36 -15.35
N PRO A 157 -1.13 12.56 -15.05
CA PRO A 157 0.04 12.68 -14.20
C PRO A 157 -0.33 12.45 -12.71
N ALA A 158 0.51 11.73 -12.00
CA ALA A 158 0.40 11.50 -10.56
C ALA A 158 1.73 11.82 -9.89
N VAL A 159 1.67 12.42 -8.70
CA VAL A 159 2.85 12.69 -7.88
C VAL A 159 3.09 11.50 -6.96
N GLU A 160 4.26 10.91 -7.07
CA GLU A 160 4.64 9.71 -6.35
C GLU A 160 6.01 9.89 -5.68
N THR A 161 6.33 9.03 -4.72
CA THR A 161 7.68 9.01 -4.12
C THR A 161 8.70 8.58 -5.17
N ASP A 162 9.81 9.30 -5.30
CA ASP A 162 10.90 8.92 -6.20
C ASP A 162 11.76 7.81 -5.55
N TRP A 163 11.24 6.58 -5.66
CA TRP A 163 11.94 5.41 -5.12
C TRP A 163 13.26 5.15 -5.83
N GLU A 164 13.38 5.52 -7.10
CA GLU A 164 14.64 5.41 -7.85
C GLU A 164 15.73 6.31 -7.24
N ALA A 165 15.39 7.56 -6.91
CA ALA A 165 16.31 8.47 -6.23
C ALA A 165 16.68 7.98 -4.82
N LEU A 166 15.73 7.40 -4.07
CA LEU A 166 16.00 6.87 -2.72
C LEU A 166 16.93 5.64 -2.72
N LYS A 167 17.05 4.90 -3.83
CA LYS A 167 17.97 3.74 -3.92
C LYS A 167 19.43 4.08 -3.71
N GLN A 168 19.83 5.34 -3.88
CA GLN A 168 21.22 5.74 -3.58
C GLN A 168 21.61 5.51 -2.11
N TYR A 169 20.62 5.33 -1.23
CA TYR A 169 20.80 5.05 0.20
C TYR A 169 20.71 3.56 0.56
N GLU A 170 20.69 2.66 -0.42
CA GLU A 170 20.50 1.22 -0.17
C GLU A 170 21.59 0.59 0.71
N GLU A 171 22.81 1.14 0.70
CA GLU A 171 23.93 0.72 1.55
C GLU A 171 23.92 1.40 2.93
N ALA A 172 23.13 2.46 3.10
CA ALA A 172 23.03 3.26 4.32
C ALA A 172 21.89 2.83 5.24
N VAL A 173 21.14 1.78 4.89
CA VAL A 173 20.01 1.24 5.66
C VAL A 173 20.18 -0.28 5.85
N THR A 174 19.35 -0.90 6.69
CA THR A 174 19.37 -2.36 6.83
C THR A 174 18.94 -3.05 5.53
N GLN A 175 19.35 -4.31 5.37
CA GLN A 175 19.02 -5.11 4.17
C GLN A 175 17.50 -5.18 3.92
N ARG A 176 16.69 -5.29 4.97
CA ARG A 176 15.22 -5.39 4.87
C ARG A 176 14.62 -4.09 4.35
N PHE A 177 15.09 -2.94 4.86
CA PHE A 177 14.62 -1.62 4.44
C PHE A 177 15.10 -1.27 3.02
N SER A 178 16.35 -1.58 2.71
CA SER A 178 16.91 -1.47 1.36
C SER A 178 16.06 -2.26 0.35
N ARG A 179 15.69 -3.50 0.69
CA ARG A 179 14.88 -4.33 -0.18
C ARG A 179 13.48 -3.74 -0.40
N TRP A 180 12.87 -3.18 0.63
CA TRP A 180 11.60 -2.46 0.50
C TRP A 180 11.68 -1.29 -0.51
N ILE A 181 12.72 -0.46 -0.44
CA ILE A 181 12.96 0.64 -1.41
C ILE A 181 13.07 0.08 -2.83
N ILE A 182 13.88 -0.97 -3.02
CA ILE A 182 14.08 -1.60 -4.34
C ILE A 182 12.77 -2.13 -4.92
N LEU A 183 11.95 -2.80 -4.11
CA LEU A 183 10.68 -3.37 -4.57
C LEU A 183 9.65 -2.28 -4.89
N LYS A 184 9.63 -1.18 -4.13
CA LYS A 184 8.77 -0.02 -4.45
C LYS A 184 9.19 0.66 -5.76
N ASP A 185 10.50 0.81 -6.04
CA ASP A 185 11.01 1.29 -7.34
C ASP A 185 10.52 0.39 -8.49
N LYS A 186 10.69 -0.93 -8.36
CA LYS A 186 10.23 -1.88 -9.38
C LYS A 186 8.72 -1.75 -9.65
N MET A 187 7.89 -1.66 -8.60
CA MET A 187 6.46 -1.49 -8.75
C MET A 187 6.08 -0.16 -9.40
N GLN A 188 6.65 0.95 -8.95
CA GLN A 188 6.33 2.28 -9.46
C GLN A 188 6.70 2.43 -10.93
N ASN A 189 7.92 2.04 -11.30
CA ASN A 189 8.48 2.28 -12.63
C ASN A 189 8.02 1.26 -13.67
N HIS A 190 6.89 0.58 -13.42
CA HIS A 190 6.27 -0.39 -14.31
C HIS A 190 7.26 -1.44 -14.84
N ARG A 191 8.25 -1.84 -14.02
CA ARG A 191 9.15 -2.93 -14.41
C ARG A 191 8.41 -4.26 -14.57
N TYR A 192 7.20 -4.35 -14.01
CA TYR A 192 6.25 -5.43 -14.23
C TYR A 192 5.21 -5.17 -15.34
N GLY A 193 5.20 -4.00 -15.99
CA GLY A 193 3.99 -3.48 -16.65
C GLY A 193 4.06 -3.14 -18.15
N ARG A 194 5.13 -3.41 -18.89
CA ARG A 194 5.17 -3.10 -20.35
C ARG A 194 5.84 -4.18 -21.19
N GLN A 195 5.04 -4.80 -22.06
CA GLN A 195 5.36 -5.70 -23.19
C GLN A 195 6.15 -6.99 -22.90
N ASP A 196 6.96 -7.02 -21.84
CA ASP A 196 7.70 -8.20 -21.37
C ASP A 196 7.52 -8.30 -19.85
N THR A 197 6.29 -8.47 -19.36
CA THR A 197 6.06 -8.68 -17.93
C THR A 197 6.77 -9.97 -17.50
N ASN A 198 7.83 -9.81 -16.72
CA ASN A 198 8.50 -10.93 -16.07
C ASN A 198 7.65 -11.39 -14.87
N TYR A 199 6.59 -12.14 -15.17
CA TYR A 199 5.66 -12.67 -14.17
C TYR A 199 6.40 -13.52 -13.12
N GLU A 200 7.49 -14.18 -13.49
CA GLU A 200 8.33 -14.95 -12.56
C GLU A 200 9.02 -14.04 -11.54
N GLU A 201 9.49 -12.87 -11.98
CA GLU A 201 10.12 -11.90 -11.09
C GLU A 201 9.13 -11.28 -10.10
N ILE A 202 7.91 -10.94 -10.51
CA ILE A 202 6.89 -10.45 -9.57
C ILE A 202 6.48 -11.53 -8.57
N ILE A 203 6.35 -12.80 -8.99
CA ILE A 203 6.10 -13.92 -8.08
C ILE A 203 7.24 -14.04 -7.06
N GLN A 204 8.50 -14.01 -7.50
CA GLN A 204 9.66 -14.08 -6.59
C GLN A 204 9.69 -12.91 -5.61
N ASP A 205 9.47 -11.69 -6.09
CA ASP A 205 9.43 -10.48 -5.27
C ASP A 205 8.22 -10.49 -4.29
N MET A 206 7.09 -11.10 -4.67
CA MET A 206 5.94 -11.34 -3.77
C MET A 206 6.30 -12.31 -2.64
N ILE A 207 6.88 -13.46 -2.97
CA ILE A 207 7.31 -14.47 -1.99
C ILE A 207 8.35 -13.88 -1.01
N GLU A 208 9.24 -13.04 -1.50
CA GLU A 208 10.20 -12.33 -0.65
C GLU A 208 9.52 -11.32 0.26
N THR A 209 8.54 -10.57 -0.25
CA THR A 209 7.75 -9.61 0.53
C THR A 209 6.98 -10.33 1.64
N GLU A 210 6.37 -11.48 1.36
CA GLU A 210 5.72 -12.32 2.39
C GLU A 210 6.69 -12.70 3.51
N LYS A 211 7.90 -13.16 3.17
CA LYS A 211 8.92 -13.52 4.17
C LYS A 211 9.34 -12.33 5.02
N MET A 212 9.46 -11.14 4.43
CA MET A 212 9.76 -9.92 5.17
C MET A 212 8.61 -9.48 6.09
N ILE A 213 7.35 -9.81 5.78
CA ILE A 213 6.19 -9.53 6.64
C ILE A 213 6.14 -10.48 7.84
N GLN A 214 6.60 -11.73 7.70
CA GLN A 214 6.53 -12.75 8.74
C GLN A 214 7.36 -12.48 10.01
N SER A 215 8.17 -11.41 10.05
CA SER A 215 9.03 -11.11 11.20
C SER A 215 8.27 -10.76 12.49
N LYS A 216 6.93 -10.63 12.47
CA LYS A 216 6.06 -10.26 13.62
C LYS A 216 6.44 -8.98 14.35
N GLU A 217 7.41 -8.24 13.83
CA GLU A 217 7.80 -6.95 14.33
C GLU A 217 6.83 -5.92 13.79
N VAL A 218 6.27 -5.18 14.73
CA VAL A 218 5.26 -4.19 14.43
C VAL A 218 5.92 -2.85 14.21
N SER A 219 5.88 -2.36 12.97
CA SER A 219 6.60 -1.17 12.55
C SER A 219 6.03 -0.56 11.26
N PHE A 220 6.37 0.70 11.00
CA PHE A 220 6.08 1.39 9.74
C PHE A 220 6.50 0.57 8.52
N LEU A 221 7.69 -0.03 8.56
CA LEU A 221 8.18 -0.91 7.49
C LEU A 221 7.27 -2.11 7.26
N THR A 222 6.86 -2.83 8.30
CA THR A 222 5.96 -3.99 8.15
C THR A 222 4.61 -3.56 7.55
N TRP A 223 4.06 -2.42 7.99
CA TRP A 223 2.85 -1.85 7.39
C TRP A 223 3.05 -1.54 5.90
N GLN A 224 4.15 -0.88 5.53
CA GLN A 224 4.48 -0.56 4.14
C GLN A 224 4.71 -1.80 3.26
N LEU A 225 5.26 -2.87 3.82
CA LEU A 225 5.44 -4.15 3.13
C LEU A 225 4.10 -4.83 2.84
N LYS A 226 3.13 -4.77 3.76
CA LYS A 226 1.76 -5.27 3.49
C LYS A 226 1.09 -4.50 2.36
N GLN A 227 1.23 -3.17 2.34
CA GLN A 227 0.70 -2.35 1.24
C GLN A 227 1.39 -2.68 -0.10
N LEU A 228 2.70 -2.94 -0.09
CA LEU A 228 3.43 -3.38 -1.28
C LEU A 228 2.94 -4.75 -1.77
N TYR A 229 2.76 -5.71 -0.87
CA TYR A 229 2.28 -7.06 -1.19
C TYR A 229 0.90 -7.02 -1.85
N ASN A 230 -0.04 -6.22 -1.32
CA ASN A 230 -1.36 -6.03 -1.94
C ASN A 230 -1.25 -5.42 -3.35
N ARG A 231 -0.35 -4.44 -3.56
CA ARG A 231 -0.10 -3.88 -4.90
C ARG A 231 0.48 -4.92 -5.86
N GLN A 232 1.34 -5.82 -5.38
CA GLN A 232 1.89 -6.90 -6.20
C GLN A 232 0.82 -7.95 -6.56
N ILE A 233 -0.07 -8.31 -5.62
CA ILE A 233 -1.25 -9.15 -5.91
C ILE A 233 -2.08 -8.51 -7.02
N ALA A 234 -2.45 -7.23 -6.87
CA ALA A 234 -3.25 -6.54 -7.88
C ALA A 234 -2.54 -6.49 -9.24
N ALA A 235 -1.22 -6.24 -9.27
CA ALA A 235 -0.45 -6.22 -10.50
C ALA A 235 -0.38 -7.60 -11.20
N LEU A 236 -0.31 -8.69 -10.44
CA LEU A 236 -0.20 -10.06 -10.98
C LEU A 236 -1.54 -10.68 -11.37
N PHE A 237 -2.56 -10.52 -10.53
CA PHE A 237 -3.84 -11.23 -10.67
C PHE A 237 -4.95 -10.39 -11.33
N VAL A 238 -4.93 -9.07 -11.16
CA VAL A 238 -5.92 -8.16 -11.77
C VAL A 238 -5.36 -7.58 -13.05
N GLY A 239 -4.13 -7.06 -13.00
CA GLY A 239 -3.48 -6.41 -14.14
C GLY A 239 -4.09 -5.05 -14.50
N PRO A 240 -3.57 -4.38 -15.55
CA PRO A 240 -4.14 -3.13 -16.04
C PRO A 240 -5.60 -3.30 -16.44
N GLU A 241 -6.49 -2.46 -15.90
CA GLU A 241 -7.93 -2.48 -16.21
C GLU A 241 -8.60 -3.86 -16.01
N GLY A 242 -8.04 -4.73 -15.18
CA GLY A 242 -8.59 -6.08 -14.94
C GLY A 242 -8.22 -7.11 -16.01
N SER A 243 -7.26 -6.82 -16.90
CA SER A 243 -6.94 -7.66 -18.06
C SER A 243 -6.51 -9.09 -17.72
N TYR A 244 -6.08 -9.37 -16.49
CA TYR A 244 -5.59 -10.70 -16.09
C TYR A 244 -6.64 -11.53 -15.36
N MET A 245 -7.78 -10.94 -14.97
CA MET A 245 -8.81 -11.64 -14.19
C MET A 245 -9.35 -12.87 -14.92
N GLU A 246 -9.52 -12.83 -16.25
CA GLU A 246 -10.07 -13.96 -17.02
C GLU A 246 -9.13 -15.18 -17.11
N THR A 247 -7.89 -15.07 -16.64
CA THR A 247 -6.88 -16.15 -16.65
C THR A 247 -7.40 -17.43 -16.00
N PHE A 248 -8.10 -17.31 -14.87
CA PHE A 248 -8.64 -18.46 -14.12
C PHE A 248 -10.00 -18.94 -14.63
N ILE A 249 -10.67 -18.17 -15.50
CA ILE A 249 -11.92 -18.59 -16.17
C ILE A 249 -11.59 -19.53 -17.33
N HIS A 250 -10.60 -19.17 -18.14
CA HIS A 250 -10.27 -19.91 -19.36
C HIS A 250 -9.24 -21.03 -19.14
N GLN A 251 -8.33 -20.85 -18.19
CA GLN A 251 -7.34 -21.86 -17.76
C GLN A 251 -6.45 -22.43 -18.89
N ASP A 252 -6.35 -21.72 -20.02
CA ASP A 252 -5.70 -22.20 -21.23
C ASP A 252 -4.52 -21.33 -21.69
N ASN A 253 -4.20 -20.27 -20.94
CA ASN A 253 -3.14 -19.33 -21.28
C ASN A 253 -1.82 -19.61 -20.52
N GLU A 254 -0.72 -19.05 -21.02
CA GLU A 254 0.63 -19.24 -20.45
C GLU A 254 0.74 -18.70 -19.02
N LEU A 255 0.02 -17.62 -18.71
CA LEU A 255 0.02 -17.01 -17.38
C LEU A 255 -0.62 -17.96 -16.34
N TYR A 256 -1.74 -18.59 -16.65
CA TYR A 256 -2.38 -19.58 -15.78
C TYR A 256 -1.42 -20.72 -15.44
N GLN A 257 -0.81 -21.32 -16.47
CA GLN A 257 0.16 -22.41 -16.29
C GLN A 257 1.36 -21.97 -15.44
N LEU A 258 1.85 -20.74 -15.66
CA LEU A 258 2.94 -20.17 -14.88
C LEU A 258 2.57 -20.00 -13.39
N LEU A 259 1.38 -19.45 -13.11
CA LEU A 259 0.89 -19.23 -11.75
C LEU A 259 0.75 -20.55 -10.99
N VAL A 260 0.13 -21.56 -11.60
CA VAL A 260 -0.06 -22.91 -11.00
C VAL A 260 1.28 -23.62 -10.75
N ASN A 261 2.19 -23.56 -11.72
CA ASN A 261 3.53 -24.16 -11.58
C ASN A 261 4.32 -23.51 -10.44
N ASN A 262 4.26 -22.18 -10.30
CA ASN A 262 4.94 -21.49 -9.21
C ASN A 262 4.25 -21.71 -7.86
N ALA A 263 2.92 -21.81 -7.82
CA ALA A 263 2.20 -22.12 -6.58
C ALA A 263 2.66 -23.48 -6.01
N SER A 264 2.89 -24.45 -6.90
CA SER A 264 3.44 -25.76 -6.55
C SER A 264 4.89 -25.70 -6.03
N ALA A 265 5.69 -24.73 -6.48
CA ALA A 265 7.06 -24.53 -6.03
C ALA A 265 7.16 -23.84 -4.65
N TYR A 266 6.12 -23.09 -4.26
CA TYR A 266 6.04 -22.35 -3.01
C TYR A 266 4.74 -22.69 -2.23
N PRO A 267 4.49 -23.96 -1.87
CA PRO A 267 3.18 -24.42 -1.38
C PRO A 267 2.72 -23.78 -0.07
N ASP A 268 3.65 -23.29 0.75
CA ASP A 268 3.33 -22.67 2.04
C ASP A 268 3.04 -21.15 1.96
N SER A 269 3.17 -20.56 0.77
CA SER A 269 3.02 -19.11 0.55
C SER A 269 1.57 -18.63 0.52
N GLY A 270 1.35 -17.34 0.80
CA GLY A 270 0.08 -16.67 0.57
C GLY A 270 -0.31 -16.66 -0.90
N PHE A 271 0.66 -16.44 -1.79
CA PHE A 271 0.53 -16.58 -3.23
C PHE A 271 -0.06 -17.94 -3.65
N ALA A 272 0.52 -19.05 -3.17
CA ALA A 272 0.04 -20.38 -3.55
C ALA A 272 -1.38 -20.66 -3.07
N LYS A 273 -1.72 -20.18 -1.86
CA LYS A 273 -3.09 -20.27 -1.33
C LYS A 273 -4.09 -19.50 -2.18
N LEU A 274 -3.73 -18.28 -2.63
CA LEU A 274 -4.59 -17.51 -3.53
C LEU A 274 -4.82 -18.24 -4.86
N VAL A 275 -3.75 -18.76 -5.48
CA VAL A 275 -3.88 -19.55 -6.72
C VAL A 275 -4.81 -20.74 -6.50
N GLN A 276 -4.62 -21.48 -5.41
CA GLN A 276 -5.48 -22.60 -5.06
C GLN A 276 -6.95 -22.18 -4.90
N SER A 277 -7.23 -21.10 -4.17
CA SER A 277 -8.60 -20.59 -3.99
C SER A 277 -9.25 -20.16 -5.31
N LEU A 278 -8.48 -19.57 -6.23
CA LEU A 278 -8.97 -19.20 -7.56
C LEU A 278 -9.26 -20.42 -8.44
N GLU A 279 -8.46 -21.48 -8.33
CA GLU A 279 -8.70 -22.75 -9.04
C GLU A 279 -9.93 -23.49 -8.50
N GLU A 280 -10.08 -23.55 -7.17
CA GLU A 280 -11.18 -24.27 -6.50
C GLU A 280 -12.55 -23.60 -6.67
N ALA A 281 -12.58 -22.29 -6.95
CA ALA A 281 -13.82 -21.54 -7.07
C ALA A 281 -14.65 -21.87 -8.34
N GLU A 282 -14.04 -22.48 -9.36
CA GLU A 282 -14.68 -22.79 -10.64
C GLU A 282 -15.44 -21.56 -11.23
N ALA A 283 -14.91 -20.36 -11.01
CA ALA A 283 -15.59 -19.12 -11.33
C ALA A 283 -15.81 -18.94 -12.84
N THR A 284 -17.03 -18.50 -13.20
CA THR A 284 -17.40 -18.25 -14.61
C THR A 284 -17.39 -16.79 -15.01
N ASP A 285 -17.11 -15.88 -14.06
CA ASP A 285 -17.15 -14.45 -14.24
C ASP A 285 -16.04 -13.74 -13.44
N SER A 286 -15.66 -12.54 -13.89
CA SER A 286 -14.58 -11.77 -13.29
C SER A 286 -14.92 -11.23 -11.90
N MET A 287 -16.20 -11.08 -11.55
CA MET A 287 -16.59 -10.51 -10.26
C MET A 287 -16.30 -11.50 -9.13
N THR A 288 -16.68 -12.76 -9.32
CA THR A 288 -16.35 -13.85 -8.40
C THR A 288 -14.83 -13.93 -8.15
N LEU A 289 -14.02 -13.83 -9.21
CA LEU A 289 -12.55 -13.85 -9.09
C LEU A 289 -12.00 -12.64 -8.33
N TYR A 290 -12.52 -11.45 -8.62
CA TYR A 290 -12.13 -10.24 -7.92
C TYR A 290 -12.44 -10.33 -6.42
N GLU A 291 -13.59 -10.87 -6.04
CA GLU A 291 -13.96 -11.10 -4.63
C GLU A 291 -12.96 -12.05 -3.94
N ILE A 292 -12.56 -13.15 -4.59
CA ILE A 292 -11.55 -14.07 -4.04
C ILE A 292 -10.19 -13.37 -3.85
N ILE A 293 -9.76 -12.58 -4.85
CA ILE A 293 -8.50 -11.83 -4.78
C ILE A 293 -8.53 -10.84 -3.62
N GLU A 294 -9.65 -10.13 -3.42
CA GLU A 294 -9.79 -9.18 -2.31
C GLU A 294 -9.85 -9.85 -0.94
N ASN A 295 -10.44 -11.04 -0.85
CA ASN A 295 -10.55 -11.79 0.41
C ASN A 295 -9.18 -12.31 0.91
N VAL A 296 -8.16 -12.38 0.04
CA VAL A 296 -6.80 -12.79 0.43
C VAL A 296 -6.05 -11.69 1.19
N HIS A 297 -6.54 -10.45 1.20
CA HIS A 297 -5.96 -9.41 2.02
C HIS A 297 -6.07 -9.75 3.52
N ILE A 298 -4.93 -10.10 4.12
CA ILE A 298 -4.81 -10.38 5.56
C ILE A 298 -4.70 -9.05 6.32
N PHE A 299 -5.56 -8.88 7.33
CA PHE A 299 -5.58 -7.68 8.17
C PHE A 299 -4.54 -7.67 9.29
N GLY A 300 -4.40 -6.52 9.94
CA GLY A 300 -3.53 -6.35 11.10
C GLY A 300 -2.07 -6.22 10.70
N VAL A 301 -1.17 -5.84 11.60
CA VAL A 301 0.27 -6.11 11.39
C VAL A 301 0.59 -7.57 11.73
N ASN A 302 -0.15 -8.17 12.67
CA ASN A 302 -0.06 -9.60 13.00
C ASN A 302 -1.37 -10.39 12.77
N GLY A 303 -2.44 -9.74 12.34
CA GLY A 303 -3.76 -10.33 12.21
C GLY A 303 -3.88 -11.51 11.22
N SER A 304 -4.97 -12.26 11.39
CA SER A 304 -5.35 -13.41 10.54
C SER A 304 -6.70 -13.21 9.84
N ALA A 305 -7.30 -12.04 10.03
CA ALA A 305 -8.66 -11.78 9.58
C ALA A 305 -8.70 -11.39 8.10
N GLN A 306 -9.86 -11.63 7.46
CA GLN A 306 -10.09 -11.51 6.01
C GLN A 306 -11.41 -10.78 5.69
N ILE A 307 -11.46 -10.08 4.56
CA ILE A 307 -12.72 -9.49 4.07
C ILE A 307 -13.55 -10.63 3.51
N VAL A 308 -14.85 -10.64 3.77
CA VAL A 308 -15.81 -11.56 3.13
C VAL A 308 -17.06 -10.78 2.71
N LYS A 309 -17.73 -11.20 1.63
CA LYS A 309 -18.96 -10.54 1.15
C LYS A 309 -20.23 -11.13 1.76
N GLU A 310 -20.14 -12.31 2.36
CA GLU A 310 -21.32 -13.01 2.89
C GLU A 310 -21.62 -12.61 4.34
N PRO A 311 -22.91 -12.51 4.73
CA PRO A 311 -23.26 -12.33 6.13
C PRO A 311 -22.81 -13.54 6.94
N ILE A 312 -22.25 -13.27 8.11
CA ILE A 312 -21.89 -14.31 9.07
C ILE A 312 -23.17 -14.77 9.81
N GLU A 313 -23.20 -16.04 10.25
CA GLU A 313 -24.36 -16.68 10.87
C GLU A 313 -25.16 -15.73 11.80
N GLY A 314 -26.41 -15.45 11.42
CA GLY A 314 -27.37 -14.70 12.23
C GLY A 314 -27.60 -13.23 11.83
N GLY A 315 -26.96 -12.72 10.77
CA GLY A 315 -27.23 -11.38 10.20
C GLY A 315 -28.08 -11.41 8.92
N GLU A 316 -28.86 -10.36 8.67
CA GLU A 316 -29.47 -10.11 7.35
C GLU A 316 -28.42 -9.45 6.44
N SER A 317 -28.31 -9.91 5.18
CA SER A 317 -27.46 -9.26 4.18
C SER A 317 -28.13 -7.98 3.71
N LEU A 318 -27.47 -6.85 3.97
CA LEU A 318 -27.89 -5.53 3.53
C LEU A 318 -27.05 -5.13 2.31
N GLY A 319 -27.49 -5.45 1.09
CA GLY A 319 -26.79 -5.04 -0.15
C GLY A 319 -25.39 -5.64 -0.36
N ASP A 320 -24.48 -4.88 -0.95
CA ASP A 320 -23.07 -5.25 -1.24
C ASP A 320 -22.13 -4.96 -0.05
N LEU A 321 -22.63 -5.06 1.19
CA LEU A 321 -21.80 -4.92 2.37
C LEU A 321 -20.84 -6.11 2.53
N ARG A 322 -19.64 -5.79 3.01
CA ARG A 322 -18.55 -6.70 3.29
C ARG A 322 -18.29 -6.75 4.79
N TYR A 323 -17.97 -7.93 5.28
CA TYR A 323 -17.78 -8.30 6.66
C TYR A 323 -16.34 -8.76 6.90
N LEU A 324 -15.97 -8.90 8.17
CA LEU A 324 -14.67 -9.43 8.55
C LEU A 324 -14.80 -10.85 9.07
N HIS A 325 -13.96 -11.76 8.60
CA HIS A 325 -13.80 -13.10 9.16
C HIS A 325 -12.55 -13.13 10.04
N PHE A 326 -12.67 -13.51 11.32
CA PHE A 326 -11.57 -13.75 12.26
C PHE A 326 -11.51 -15.26 12.59
N PRO A 327 -10.74 -16.07 11.83
CA PRO A 327 -10.72 -17.53 11.99
C PRO A 327 -10.38 -18.02 13.41
N GLN A 328 -9.63 -17.19 14.15
CA GLN A 328 -9.13 -17.51 15.49
C GLN A 328 -9.94 -16.84 16.61
N ASP A 329 -10.89 -15.95 16.31
CA ASP A 329 -11.65 -15.17 17.29
C ASP A 329 -13.09 -14.90 16.83
N GLN A 330 -13.94 -15.92 16.93
CA GLN A 330 -15.35 -15.84 16.52
C GLN A 330 -16.18 -14.85 17.33
N GLU A 331 -15.79 -14.55 18.57
CA GLU A 331 -16.52 -13.58 19.41
C GLU A 331 -16.24 -12.15 18.92
N LYS A 332 -14.97 -11.82 18.66
CA LYS A 332 -14.58 -10.55 18.03
C LYS A 332 -15.22 -10.39 16.65
N GLU A 333 -15.22 -11.44 15.84
CA GLU A 333 -15.90 -11.47 14.54
C GLU A 333 -17.38 -11.08 14.65
N LYS A 334 -18.14 -11.75 15.53
CA LYS A 334 -19.56 -11.47 15.71
C LYS A 334 -19.80 -10.04 16.19
N ALA A 335 -19.00 -9.56 17.14
CA ALA A 335 -19.13 -8.22 17.68
C ALA A 335 -18.89 -7.15 16.60
N VAL A 336 -17.79 -7.26 15.85
CA VAL A 336 -17.45 -6.29 14.79
C VAL A 336 -18.50 -6.29 13.68
N ASN A 337 -18.92 -7.46 13.22
CA ASN A 337 -19.93 -7.54 12.15
C ASN A 337 -21.33 -7.13 12.63
N HIS A 338 -21.63 -7.30 13.92
CA HIS A 338 -22.85 -6.74 14.51
C HIS A 338 -22.82 -5.20 14.45
N LEU A 339 -21.70 -4.57 14.81
CA LEU A 339 -21.54 -3.11 14.69
C LEU A 339 -21.69 -2.63 13.25
N ILE A 340 -21.12 -3.32 12.26
CA ILE A 340 -21.31 -2.98 10.83
C ILE A 340 -22.81 -2.95 10.48
N ASN A 341 -23.56 -3.96 10.92
CA ASN A 341 -25.01 -4.03 10.67
C ASN A 341 -25.80 -2.96 11.43
N GLU A 342 -25.45 -2.67 12.68
CA GLU A 342 -26.09 -1.61 13.48
C GLU A 342 -25.90 -0.24 12.81
N ILE A 343 -24.69 0.04 12.35
CA ILE A 343 -24.37 1.30 11.65
C ILE A 343 -25.13 1.38 10.33
N ALA A 344 -25.09 0.34 9.50
CA ALA A 344 -25.84 0.30 8.23
C ALA A 344 -27.34 0.54 8.44
N SER A 345 -27.90 -0.09 9.48
CA SER A 345 -29.32 0.07 9.85
C SER A 345 -29.64 1.48 10.38
N SER A 346 -28.65 2.21 10.91
CA SER A 346 -28.85 3.56 11.45
C SER A 346 -28.90 4.66 10.37
N MET A 347 -28.56 4.35 9.12
CA MET A 347 -28.48 5.33 8.04
C MET A 347 -29.85 5.90 7.58
N ASP A 348 -30.98 5.43 8.12
CA ASP A 348 -32.36 5.87 7.78
C ASP A 348 -32.61 5.93 6.26
N LEU A 349 -32.47 4.78 5.61
CA LEU A 349 -32.55 4.62 4.16
C LEU A 349 -33.88 3.96 3.75
N PRO A 350 -34.40 4.25 2.55
CA PRO A 350 -35.55 3.51 2.01
C PRO A 350 -35.20 2.04 1.74
N GLU A 351 -36.22 1.16 1.72
CA GLU A 351 -36.06 -0.30 1.57
C GLU A 351 -35.29 -0.69 0.29
N GLU A 352 -35.44 0.07 -0.79
CA GLU A 352 -34.76 -0.14 -2.08
C GLU A 352 -33.34 0.47 -2.17
N ALA A 353 -32.80 1.04 -1.08
CA ALA A 353 -31.45 1.57 -1.09
C ALA A 353 -30.39 0.47 -1.29
N ILE A 354 -29.41 0.74 -2.16
CA ILE A 354 -28.26 -0.14 -2.37
C ILE A 354 -27.12 0.39 -1.53
N MET A 355 -26.63 -0.44 -0.60
CA MET A 355 -25.50 -0.14 0.27
C MET A 355 -24.24 -0.89 -0.15
N ALA A 356 -23.09 -0.27 0.06
CA ALA A 356 -21.77 -0.88 -0.07
C ALA A 356 -20.81 -0.20 0.92
N ASN A 357 -19.84 -0.95 1.45
CA ASN A 357 -18.79 -0.39 2.29
C ASN A 357 -17.40 -0.53 1.66
N SER A 358 -16.53 0.41 2.00
CA SER A 358 -15.13 0.44 1.57
C SER A 358 -14.23 0.59 2.78
N PHE A 359 -13.36 -0.38 3.01
CA PHE A 359 -12.37 -0.34 4.09
C PHE A 359 -11.21 0.59 3.69
N TYR A 360 -10.94 1.61 4.51
CA TYR A 360 -9.86 2.58 4.29
C TYR A 360 -8.57 2.20 5.01
N PHE A 361 -8.72 1.64 6.22
CA PHE A 361 -7.60 1.32 7.08
C PHE A 361 -7.98 0.22 8.06
N MET A 362 -7.06 -0.70 8.30
CA MET A 362 -7.27 -1.87 9.13
C MET A 362 -5.95 -2.31 9.75
N ASN A 363 -5.90 -2.37 11.07
CA ASN A 363 -4.77 -2.92 11.81
C ASN A 363 -5.25 -3.75 13.01
N ASP A 364 -4.39 -4.08 13.97
CA ASP A 364 -4.77 -4.93 15.11
C ASP A 364 -5.69 -4.19 16.11
N HIS A 365 -5.69 -2.85 16.09
CA HIS A 365 -6.40 -1.96 17.03
C HIS A 365 -7.64 -1.28 16.44
N PHE A 366 -7.65 -0.95 15.16
CA PHE A 366 -8.66 -0.12 14.52
C PHE A 366 -9.12 -0.70 13.19
N LEU A 367 -10.41 -0.52 12.93
CA LEU A 367 -11.07 -0.79 11.67
C LEU A 367 -11.75 0.49 11.19
N SER A 368 -11.27 1.08 10.08
CA SER A 368 -11.88 2.26 9.48
C SER A 368 -12.44 1.96 8.09
N PHE A 369 -13.70 2.33 7.87
CA PHE A 369 -14.43 2.13 6.63
C PHE A 369 -15.48 3.22 6.41
N SER A 370 -15.92 3.39 5.17
CA SER A 370 -17.17 4.11 4.90
C SER A 370 -18.27 3.14 4.54
N ILE A 371 -19.50 3.45 4.93
CA ILE A 371 -20.70 2.87 4.36
C ILE A 371 -21.32 3.92 3.45
N SER A 372 -21.53 3.55 2.20
CA SER A 372 -22.18 4.38 1.20
C SER A 372 -23.49 3.75 0.75
N ALA A 373 -24.47 4.59 0.45
CA ALA A 373 -25.79 4.18 0.02
C ALA A 373 -26.26 5.03 -1.16
N THR A 374 -26.88 4.38 -2.14
CA THR A 374 -27.50 5.04 -3.29
C THR A 374 -28.97 4.65 -3.36
N TYR A 375 -29.84 5.63 -3.61
CA TYR A 375 -31.28 5.40 -3.67
C TYR A 375 -31.98 6.44 -4.55
N THR A 376 -33.22 6.16 -4.93
CA THR A 376 -34.06 7.10 -5.68
C THR A 376 -35.24 7.52 -4.79
N THR A 377 -35.48 8.83 -4.65
CA THR A 377 -36.63 9.33 -3.88
C THR A 377 -37.96 9.01 -4.58
N GLU A 378 -39.08 9.15 -3.86
CA GLU A 378 -40.42 9.02 -4.45
C GLU A 378 -40.64 9.95 -5.66
N GLU A 379 -39.94 11.08 -5.71
CA GLU A 379 -40.00 12.06 -6.80
C GLU A 379 -39.07 11.71 -7.99
N GLY A 380 -38.32 10.60 -7.91
CA GLY A 380 -37.42 10.13 -8.96
C GLY A 380 -36.01 10.75 -8.91
N ALA A 381 -35.65 11.47 -7.84
CA ALA A 381 -34.32 12.05 -7.69
C ALA A 381 -33.32 11.03 -7.15
N TYR A 382 -32.16 10.91 -7.80
CA TYR A 382 -31.06 10.09 -7.31
C TYR A 382 -30.39 10.76 -6.12
N GLN A 383 -30.15 9.99 -5.05
CA GLN A 383 -29.52 10.44 -3.82
C GLN A 383 -28.36 9.53 -3.43
N PHE A 384 -27.39 10.12 -2.74
CA PHE A 384 -26.22 9.46 -2.20
C PHE A 384 -26.06 9.85 -0.73
N LYS A 385 -25.82 8.86 0.13
CA LYS A 385 -25.45 9.07 1.54
C LYS A 385 -24.19 8.28 1.85
N GLU A 386 -23.32 8.86 2.67
CA GLU A 386 -22.11 8.20 3.14
C GLU A 386 -21.90 8.47 4.63
N GLU A 387 -21.45 7.47 5.36
CA GLU A 387 -21.00 7.60 6.75
C GLU A 387 -19.57 7.08 6.88
N PHE A 388 -18.73 7.86 7.56
CA PHE A 388 -17.39 7.47 7.96
C PHE A 388 -17.40 6.83 9.34
N VAL A 389 -16.70 5.71 9.47
CA VAL A 389 -16.72 4.88 10.67
C VAL A 389 -15.31 4.43 10.99
N THR A 390 -14.94 4.58 12.26
CA THR A 390 -13.82 3.86 12.87
C THR A 390 -14.35 3.04 14.05
N ILE A 391 -13.91 1.79 14.16
CA ILE A 391 -14.21 0.87 15.26
C ILE A 391 -12.90 0.59 16.00
N ASP A 392 -12.91 0.74 17.32
CA ASP A 392 -11.87 0.19 18.19
C ASP A 392 -12.07 -1.32 18.33
N LEU A 393 -11.08 -2.08 17.89
CA LEU A 393 -11.06 -3.54 17.87
C LEU A 393 -10.66 -4.15 19.22
N GLU A 394 -10.22 -3.35 20.19
CA GLU A 394 -10.03 -3.76 21.58
C GLU A 394 -11.32 -3.58 22.40
N GLY A 395 -11.92 -2.40 22.34
CA GLY A 395 -13.18 -2.07 23.00
C GLY A 395 -14.41 -2.70 22.34
N LEU A 396 -14.31 -3.05 21.05
CA LEU A 396 -15.41 -3.53 20.20
C LEU A 396 -16.58 -2.54 20.19
N GLU A 397 -16.26 -1.27 19.94
CA GLU A 397 -17.23 -0.18 19.86
C GLU A 397 -16.86 0.83 18.77
N ARG A 398 -17.85 1.62 18.35
CA ARG A 398 -17.61 2.75 17.45
C ARG A 398 -16.73 3.77 18.17
N GLU A 399 -15.64 4.13 17.53
CA GLU A 399 -14.70 5.11 18.04
C GLU A 399 -15.15 6.53 17.67
N ASN A 400 -14.86 7.49 18.53
CA ASN A 400 -14.94 8.91 18.21
C ASN A 400 -13.53 9.51 18.15
N LEU A 401 -13.38 10.60 17.39
CA LEU A 401 -12.05 11.14 17.15
C LEU A 401 -11.36 11.56 18.46
N LYS A 402 -12.12 12.13 19.40
CA LYS A 402 -11.58 12.59 20.67
C LYS A 402 -10.96 11.46 21.49
N ASN A 403 -11.68 10.35 21.66
CA ASN A 403 -11.25 9.19 22.42
C ASN A 403 -10.02 8.55 21.77
N MET A 404 -10.00 8.41 20.44
CA MET A 404 -8.82 7.92 19.71
C MET A 404 -7.60 8.82 19.98
N LEU A 405 -7.77 10.14 19.83
CA LEU A 405 -6.69 11.10 20.06
C LEU A 405 -6.20 11.09 21.52
N GLU A 406 -7.11 11.10 22.51
CA GLU A 406 -6.76 11.04 23.94
C GLU A 406 -6.08 9.70 24.31
N GLY A 407 -6.55 8.59 23.73
CA GLY A 407 -5.98 7.26 23.91
C GLY A 407 -4.57 7.08 23.32
N GLU A 408 -4.21 7.91 22.34
CA GLU A 408 -2.87 8.02 21.76
C GLU A 408 -2.02 9.14 22.40
N GLY A 409 -2.52 9.75 23.47
CA GLY A 409 -1.79 10.72 24.27
C GLY A 409 -1.77 12.13 23.68
N VAL A 410 -2.75 12.52 22.86
CA VAL A 410 -2.87 13.91 22.38
C VAL A 410 -2.89 14.90 23.54
N THR A 411 -2.11 15.96 23.40
CA THR A 411 -1.95 17.01 24.42
C THR A 411 -2.65 18.34 24.08
N VAL A 412 -3.31 18.44 22.93
CA VAL A 412 -3.97 19.66 22.43
C VAL A 412 -5.43 19.40 22.08
N ALA A 413 -6.26 20.44 22.07
CA ALA A 413 -7.65 20.29 21.65
C ALA A 413 -7.73 20.13 20.13
N LEU A 414 -8.73 19.40 19.63
CA LEU A 414 -8.93 19.24 18.18
C LEU A 414 -9.11 20.59 17.48
N SER A 415 -9.76 21.55 18.13
CA SER A 415 -9.93 22.93 17.64
C SER A 415 -8.61 23.67 17.45
N ASP A 416 -7.54 23.26 18.13
CA ASP A 416 -6.20 23.85 17.97
C ASP A 416 -5.51 23.32 16.69
N ILE A 417 -5.98 22.19 16.16
CA ILE A 417 -5.45 21.54 14.94
C ILE A 417 -6.36 21.86 13.74
N VAL A 418 -7.68 21.79 13.91
CA VAL A 418 -8.69 22.06 12.88
C VAL A 418 -9.60 23.19 13.35
N ASP A 419 -9.35 24.37 12.81
CA ASP A 419 -10.27 25.51 12.95
C ASP A 419 -11.69 25.09 12.55
N THR A 420 -12.68 25.50 13.34
CA THR A 420 -14.12 25.21 13.21
C THR A 420 -14.57 23.76 13.44
N ALA A 421 -13.66 22.82 13.73
CA ALA A 421 -14.06 21.47 14.10
C ALA A 421 -14.83 21.46 15.44
N PRO A 422 -15.90 20.66 15.56
CA PRO A 422 -16.53 20.41 16.86
C PRO A 422 -15.55 19.69 17.80
N GLU A 423 -15.82 19.74 19.12
CA GLU A 423 -14.99 19.06 20.12
C GLU A 423 -14.96 17.54 19.94
N ASP A 424 -16.01 16.98 19.35
CA ASP A 424 -16.15 15.55 19.09
C ASP A 424 -16.62 15.31 17.65
N ILE A 425 -15.94 14.39 16.95
CA ILE A 425 -16.26 13.99 15.58
C ILE A 425 -16.44 12.48 15.55
N ASP A 426 -17.69 12.05 15.39
CA ASP A 426 -18.06 10.63 15.29
C ASP A 426 -17.89 10.06 13.88
N GLN A 427 -17.76 10.92 12.87
CA GLN A 427 -17.60 10.52 11.47
C GLN A 427 -16.19 10.81 10.99
N PHE A 428 -15.31 9.85 11.20
CA PHE A 428 -13.97 9.87 10.65
C PHE A 428 -13.55 8.48 10.17
N VAL A 429 -12.57 8.45 9.26
CA VAL A 429 -11.85 7.23 8.89
C VAL A 429 -10.36 7.49 8.96
N ILE A 430 -9.61 6.51 9.44
CA ILE A 430 -8.17 6.46 9.24
C ILE A 430 -7.94 6.04 7.78
N GLY A 431 -7.06 6.73 7.08
CA GLY A 431 -6.62 6.39 5.74
C GLY A 431 -5.11 6.21 5.68
N GLY A 432 -4.57 5.85 4.51
CA GLY A 432 -3.14 5.56 4.36
C GLY A 432 -2.18 6.74 4.55
N SER A 433 -2.66 7.94 4.83
CA SER A 433 -1.82 9.15 4.98
C SER A 433 -2.27 10.09 6.09
N GLY A 434 -3.34 9.76 6.80
CA GLY A 434 -4.00 10.67 7.71
C GLY A 434 -5.45 10.29 7.98
N LEU A 435 -6.16 11.17 8.68
CA LEU A 435 -7.57 11.02 9.00
C LEU A 435 -8.41 11.79 7.99
N HIS A 436 -9.52 11.19 7.55
CA HIS A 436 -10.57 11.90 6.83
C HIS A 436 -11.72 12.13 7.78
N LEU A 437 -12.10 13.38 7.93
CA LEU A 437 -13.10 13.84 8.87
C LEU A 437 -14.32 14.33 8.11
N LYS A 438 -15.49 14.04 8.66
CA LYS A 438 -16.78 14.49 8.15
C LYS A 438 -17.62 14.98 9.34
N TRP A 439 -18.21 16.16 9.22
CA TRP A 439 -19.18 16.68 10.19
C TRP A 439 -20.11 17.69 9.52
N GLN A 440 -21.20 18.06 10.18
CA GLN A 440 -22.10 19.10 9.71
C GLN A 440 -21.97 20.31 10.64
N GLU A 441 -21.71 21.50 10.10
CA GLU A 441 -21.69 22.73 10.89
C GLU A 441 -23.11 23.19 11.23
N GLU A 442 -23.31 23.77 12.42
CA GLU A 442 -24.60 24.37 12.79
C GLU A 442 -25.02 25.40 11.70
N GLU A 443 -26.27 25.32 11.26
CA GLU A 443 -26.86 26.17 10.21
C GLU A 443 -26.41 25.90 8.75
N GLN A 444 -25.59 24.88 8.49
CA GLN A 444 -25.27 24.43 7.12
C GLN A 444 -26.04 23.17 6.73
N GLU A 445 -26.57 23.12 5.51
CA GLU A 445 -27.22 21.91 4.96
C GLU A 445 -26.21 20.88 4.44
N ASN A 446 -24.97 21.28 4.16
CA ASN A 446 -23.96 20.42 3.57
C ASN A 446 -22.96 19.90 4.61
N ASP A 447 -22.47 18.69 4.38
CA ASP A 447 -21.37 18.11 5.13
C ASP A 447 -20.05 18.84 4.86
N THR A 448 -19.31 19.12 5.92
CA THR A 448 -17.92 19.58 5.89
C THR A 448 -16.99 18.37 5.87
N TYR A 449 -16.04 18.39 4.93
CA TYR A 449 -15.01 17.38 4.81
C TYR A 449 -13.62 17.99 5.05
N LYS A 450 -12.83 17.35 5.91
CA LYS A 450 -11.45 17.76 6.18
C LYS A 450 -10.52 16.56 6.16
N ARG A 451 -9.27 16.79 5.81
CA ARG A 451 -8.20 15.81 5.95
C ARG A 451 -7.16 16.35 6.93
N LEU A 452 -6.75 15.50 7.87
CA LEU A 452 -5.63 15.72 8.79
C LEU A 452 -4.52 14.75 8.42
N TRP A 453 -3.33 15.25 8.11
CA TRP A 453 -2.20 14.39 7.73
C TRP A 453 -1.52 13.80 8.96
N PHE A 454 -0.98 12.59 8.85
CA PHE A 454 -0.19 12.02 9.95
C PHE A 454 1.01 12.88 10.36
N SER A 455 1.61 13.61 9.41
CA SER A 455 2.67 14.59 9.70
C SER A 455 2.21 15.79 10.54
N GLU A 456 0.91 16.10 10.52
CA GLU A 456 0.33 17.13 11.39
C GLU A 456 0.01 16.55 12.77
N LEU A 457 -0.49 15.31 12.80
CA LEU A 457 -0.89 14.62 14.03
C LEU A 457 0.29 14.17 14.89
N GLU A 458 1.41 13.75 14.31
CA GLU A 458 2.57 13.26 15.07
C GLU A 458 3.26 14.32 15.94
N LYS A 459 2.93 15.60 15.73
CA LYS A 459 3.32 16.69 16.63
C LYS A 459 2.59 16.65 17.96
N HIS A 460 1.47 15.93 17.99
CA HIS A 460 0.50 15.95 19.08
C HIS A 460 0.29 14.58 19.70
N MET A 461 0.47 13.48 18.94
CA MET A 461 0.31 12.09 19.41
C MET A 461 1.42 11.17 18.92
N SER A 462 1.56 10.01 19.58
CA SER A 462 2.25 8.88 18.95
C SER A 462 1.39 8.32 17.81
N LEU A 463 2.04 7.87 16.73
CA LEU A 463 1.40 7.12 15.66
C LEU A 463 1.63 5.60 15.81
N ASP A 464 2.25 5.16 16.90
CA ASP A 464 2.68 3.77 17.06
C ASP A 464 1.52 2.79 16.92
N LYS A 465 0.37 3.04 17.56
CA LYS A 465 -0.79 2.15 17.42
C LYS A 465 -1.42 2.17 16.02
N LEU A 466 -1.15 3.19 15.21
CA LEU A 466 -1.59 3.23 13.81
C LEU A 466 -0.63 2.42 12.91
N PHE A 467 0.59 2.18 13.35
CA PHE A 467 1.52 1.29 12.68
C PHE A 467 1.57 -0.11 13.30
N GLN A 468 0.75 -0.36 14.34
CA GLN A 468 0.50 -1.67 14.96
C GLN A 468 -0.77 -2.31 14.47
#